data_AF-A0A3M1FJI3-F1
#
_entry.id   AF-A0A3M1FJI3-F1
#
_cell.length_a   1.000
_cell.length_b   1.000
_cell.length_c   1.000
_cell.angle_alpha   90.00
_cell.angle_beta   90.00
_cell.angle_gamma   90.00
#
_symmetry.space_group_name_H-M   'P 1'
#
loop_
_entity.id
_entity.type
_entity.pdbx_description
1 polymer ?
#
loop_
_entity_poly.entity_id
_entity_poly.type
_entity_poly.pdbx_seq_one_letter_code
_entity_poly.pdbx_strand_id
1 'polypeptide(L)'
;PIPEASESERDALGALAQRAQELHMRRRALVEDFLRAIGQPPASSNSRNPLETPWRLSEEEFTRRRSAKFISHFRAARDETATLTEEIEALEAEIDARVAGLYGIG
;
A
#
# COMPACT_ATOMS: atom_id res chain seq x y z
N PRO A 1 -8.65 -26.92 -11.32
CA PRO A 1 -8.20 -27.74 -10.18
C PRO A 1 -7.51 -26.85 -9.15
N ILE A 2 -7.91 -26.93 -7.87
CA ILE A 2 -7.14 -26.29 -6.79
C ILE A 2 -5.96 -27.22 -6.51
N PRO A 3 -4.70 -26.75 -6.58
CA PRO A 3 -3.55 -27.58 -6.32
C PRO A 3 -3.55 -28.00 -4.85
N GLU A 4 -3.32 -29.29 -4.61
CA GLU A 4 -3.13 -29.84 -3.27
C GLU A 4 -1.79 -29.33 -2.73
N ALA A 5 -1.82 -28.21 -2.01
CA ALA A 5 -0.67 -27.67 -1.30
C ALA A 5 -0.54 -28.36 0.07
N SER A 6 0.69 -28.64 0.51
CA SER A 6 0.92 -29.14 1.87
C SER A 6 0.38 -28.16 2.90
N GLU A 7 0.05 -28.66 4.10
CA GLU A 7 -0.37 -27.81 5.22
C GLU A 7 0.67 -26.72 5.53
N SER A 8 1.96 -27.08 5.51
CA SER A 8 3.05 -26.13 5.71
C SER A 8 3.09 -25.00 4.67
N GLU A 9 2.78 -25.27 3.40
CA GLU A 9 2.78 -24.26 2.35
C GLU A 9 1.54 -23.37 2.45
N ARG A 10 0.39 -23.94 2.82
CA ARG A 10 -0.84 -23.18 3.10
C ARG A 10 -0.63 -22.22 4.28
N ASP A 11 0.02 -22.67 5.34
CA ASP A 11 0.33 -21.84 6.51
C ASP A 11 1.32 -20.72 6.16
N ALA A 12 2.36 -21.02 5.37
CA ALA A 12 3.32 -20.02 4.92
C ALA A 12 2.66 -18.95 4.03
N LEU A 13 1.84 -19.35 3.06
CA LEU A 13 1.06 -18.42 2.24
C LEU A 13 0.08 -17.60 3.07
N GLY A 14 -0.58 -18.22 4.05
CA GLY A 14 -1.47 -17.54 4.98
C GLY A 14 -0.76 -16.46 5.78
N ALA A 15 0.43 -16.76 6.30
CA ALA A 15 1.25 -15.79 7.05
C ALA A 15 1.71 -14.61 6.17
N LEU A 16 2.11 -14.87 4.92
CA LEU A 16 2.47 -13.82 3.97
C LEU A 16 1.27 -12.93 3.62
N ALA A 17 0.11 -13.53 3.34
CA ALA A 17 -1.12 -12.79 3.05
C ALA A 17 -1.57 -11.92 4.22
N GLN A 18 -1.48 -12.45 5.45
CA GLN A 18 -1.77 -11.68 6.66
C GLN A 18 -0.83 -10.48 6.79
N ARG A 19 0.48 -10.68 6.58
CA ARG A 19 1.46 -9.59 6.65
C ARG A 19 1.21 -8.52 5.59
N ALA A 20 0.90 -8.91 4.35
CA ALA A 20 0.54 -7.97 3.30
C ALA A 20 -0.70 -7.15 3.68
N GLN A 21 -1.74 -7.79 4.22
CA GLN A 21 -2.93 -7.13 4.72
C GLN A 21 -2.62 -6.11 5.84
N GLU A 22 -1.77 -6.46 6.80
CA GLU A 22 -1.34 -5.57 7.88
C GLU A 22 -0.62 -4.33 7.32
N LEU A 23 0.27 -4.50 6.34
CA LEU A 23 0.96 -3.40 5.68
C LEU A 23 -0.01 -2.49 4.89
N HIS A 24 -0.99 -3.07 4.19
CA HIS A 24 -2.03 -2.29 3.53
C HIS A 24 -2.85 -1.45 4.52
N MET A 25 -3.22 -2.04 5.67
CA MET A 25 -3.93 -1.33 6.73
C MET A 25 -3.09 -0.18 7.29
N ARG A 26 -1.80 -0.42 7.53
CA ARG A 26 -0.86 0.61 7.98
C ARG A 26 -0.71 1.75 6.97
N ARG A 27 -0.52 1.42 5.69
CA ARG A 27 -0.44 2.42 4.61
C ARG A 27 -1.72 3.26 4.55
N ARG A 28 -2.89 2.62 4.66
CA ARG A 28 -4.18 3.31 4.70
C ARG A 28 -4.26 4.27 5.89
N ALA A 29 -3.90 3.84 7.09
CA ALA A 29 -3.91 4.68 8.28
C ALA A 29 -3.03 5.93 8.12
N LEU A 30 -1.81 5.78 7.58
CA LEU A 30 -0.92 6.91 7.31
C LEU A 30 -1.51 7.91 6.31
N VAL A 31 -2.17 7.42 5.26
CA VAL A 31 -2.89 8.29 4.31
C VAL A 31 -4.01 9.04 5.01
N GLU A 32 -4.80 8.38 5.84
CA GLU A 32 -5.91 9.01 6.58
C GLU A 32 -5.41 10.07 7.57
N ASP A 33 -4.26 9.84 8.22
CA ASP A 33 -3.61 10.82 9.09
C ASP A 33 -3.05 12.00 8.31
N PHE A 34 -2.41 11.75 7.17
CA PHE A 34 -1.95 12.79 6.25
C PHE A 34 -3.10 13.68 5.77
N LEU A 35 -4.22 13.08 5.33
CA LEU A 35 -5.40 13.81 4.88
C LEU A 35 -5.93 14.71 6.00
N ARG A 36 -6.03 14.19 7.23
CA ARG A 36 -6.42 14.98 8.40
C ARG A 36 -5.46 16.14 8.67
N ALA A 37 -4.15 15.91 8.59
CA ALA A 37 -3.13 16.94 8.81
C ALA A 37 -3.22 18.11 7.82
N ILE A 38 -3.68 17.85 6.59
CA ILE A 38 -3.89 18.89 5.57
C ILE A 38 -5.33 19.43 5.53
N GLY A 39 -6.15 19.11 6.54
CA GLY A 39 -7.53 19.59 6.68
C GLY A 39 -8.54 18.94 5.75
N GLN A 40 -8.26 17.72 5.27
CA GLN A 40 -9.21 16.93 4.47
C GLN A 40 -9.77 15.75 5.26
N PRO A 41 -11.10 15.65 5.37
CA PRO A 41 -11.71 14.50 6.01
C PRO A 41 -11.55 13.23 5.14
N PRO A 42 -11.08 12.11 5.72
CA PRO A 42 -10.97 10.83 5.02
C PRO A 42 -12.30 10.30 4.45
N ALA A 43 -13.43 10.70 5.08
CA ALA A 43 -14.78 10.29 4.69
C ALA A 43 -15.24 10.82 3.32
N SER A 44 -14.50 11.76 2.72
CA SER A 44 -14.71 12.23 1.35
C SER A 44 -13.96 11.39 0.31
N SER A 45 -13.44 10.23 0.73
CA SER A 45 -12.56 9.38 -0.08
C SER A 45 -13.24 8.97 -1.38
N ASN A 46 -12.55 9.26 -2.48
CA ASN A 46 -12.94 8.81 -3.80
C ASN A 46 -11.68 8.26 -4.47
N SER A 47 -11.81 7.13 -5.17
CA SER A 47 -10.69 6.45 -5.82
C SER A 47 -9.94 7.30 -6.85
N ARG A 48 -10.46 8.48 -7.20
CA ARG A 48 -9.84 9.44 -8.12
C ARG A 48 -9.08 10.55 -7.40
N ASN A 49 -9.04 10.58 -6.07
CA ASN A 49 -8.33 11.57 -5.29
C ASN A 49 -6.83 11.22 -5.22
N PRO A 50 -5.94 11.95 -5.92
CA PRO A 50 -4.53 11.58 -5.97
C PRO A 50 -3.82 11.74 -4.63
N LEU A 51 -4.44 12.44 -3.67
CA LEU A 51 -3.94 12.58 -2.31
C LEU A 51 -4.14 11.32 -1.46
N GLU A 52 -4.91 10.34 -1.95
CA GLU A 52 -5.02 9.01 -1.34
C GLU A 52 -3.89 8.08 -1.77
N THR A 53 -3.11 8.48 -2.78
CA THR A 53 -1.91 7.77 -3.23
C THR A 53 -0.70 8.71 -3.20
N PRO A 54 -0.31 9.26 -2.03
CA PRO A 54 0.77 10.24 -1.94
C PRO A 54 2.11 9.72 -2.47
N TRP A 55 2.37 8.41 -2.38
CA TRP A 55 3.56 7.74 -2.94
C TRP A 55 3.67 7.85 -4.47
N ARG A 56 2.56 8.10 -5.19
CA ARG A 56 2.55 8.27 -6.66
C ARG A 56 2.57 9.74 -7.10
N LEU A 57 2.50 10.67 -6.16
CA LEU A 57 2.35 12.09 -6.45
C LEU A 57 3.72 12.81 -6.38
N SER A 58 3.94 13.77 -7.28
CA SER A 58 5.11 14.66 -7.17
C SER A 58 4.84 15.83 -6.23
N GLU A 59 5.89 16.46 -5.69
CA GLU A 59 5.76 17.67 -4.89
C GLU A 59 5.14 18.83 -5.66
N GLU A 60 5.51 18.98 -6.93
CA GLU A 60 4.93 19.99 -7.81
C GLU A 60 3.43 19.75 -7.98
N GLU A 61 3.01 18.51 -8.22
CA GLU A 61 1.59 18.22 -8.37
C GLU A 61 0.82 18.37 -7.06
N PHE A 62 1.43 18.00 -5.92
CA PHE A 62 0.88 18.26 -4.61
C PHE A 62 0.64 19.77 -4.39
N THR A 63 1.65 20.60 -4.65
CA THR A 63 1.58 22.06 -4.45
C THR A 63 0.66 22.78 -5.44
N ARG A 64 0.35 22.17 -6.60
CA ARG A 64 -0.73 22.65 -7.49
C ARG A 64 -2.12 22.34 -6.92
N ARG A 65 -2.28 21.18 -6.26
CA ARG A 65 -3.56 20.70 -5.72
C ARG A 65 -3.87 21.26 -4.33
N ARG A 66 -2.82 21.55 -3.56
CA ARG A 66 -2.84 21.97 -2.14
C ARG A 66 -1.77 23.02 -1.89
N SER A 67 -1.80 23.64 -0.72
CA SER A 67 -0.85 24.69 -0.40
C SER A 67 0.54 24.14 -0.08
N ALA A 68 1.59 24.81 -0.55
CA ALA A 68 2.98 24.54 -0.21
C ALA A 68 3.26 24.57 1.31
N LYS A 69 2.40 25.21 2.11
CA LYS A 69 2.51 25.18 3.58
C LYS A 69 2.44 23.76 4.18
N PHE A 70 1.85 22.81 3.44
CA PHE A 70 1.69 21.42 3.86
C PHE A 70 2.76 20.48 3.26
N ILE A 71 3.78 21.01 2.58
CA ILE A 71 4.77 20.19 1.87
C ILE A 71 5.53 19.24 2.80
N SER A 72 5.80 19.64 4.04
CA SER A 72 6.45 18.76 5.03
C SER A 72 5.61 17.54 5.37
N HIS A 73 4.31 17.73 5.62
CA HIS A 73 3.37 16.62 5.85
C HIS A 73 3.26 15.72 4.62
N PHE A 74 3.26 16.29 3.43
CA PHE A 74 3.25 15.52 2.18
C PHE A 74 4.51 14.68 2.00
N ARG A 75 5.71 15.26 2.20
CA ARG A 75 6.97 14.52 2.08
C ARG A 75 7.04 13.34 3.04
N ALA A 76 6.74 13.57 4.32
CA ALA A 76 6.72 12.51 5.32
C ALA A 76 5.74 11.38 4.92
N ALA A 77 4.50 11.73 4.58
CA ALA A 77 3.52 10.74 4.16
C ALA A 77 3.91 10.02 2.87
N ARG A 78 4.47 10.73 1.88
CA ARG A 78 4.93 10.15 0.61
C ARG A 78 6.04 9.15 0.84
N ASP A 79 7.07 9.51 1.58
CA ASP A 79 8.24 8.67 1.79
C ASP A 79 7.85 7.41 2.58
N GLU A 80 7.11 7.56 3.69
CA GLU A 80 6.67 6.41 4.50
C GLU A 80 5.72 5.48 3.71
N THR A 81 4.78 6.03 2.96
CA THR A 81 3.86 5.21 2.15
C THR A 81 4.53 4.62 0.90
N ALA A 82 5.62 5.22 0.41
CA ALA A 82 6.45 4.64 -0.65
C ALA A 82 7.19 3.40 -0.13
N THR A 83 7.86 3.49 1.02
CA THR A 83 8.51 2.34 1.67
C THR A 83 7.52 1.20 1.92
N LEU A 84 6.33 1.51 2.47
CA LEU A 84 5.30 0.48 2.67
C LEU A 84 4.82 -0.13 1.35
N THR A 85 4.77 0.65 0.27
CA THR A 85 4.36 0.15 -1.04
C THR A 85 5.41 -0.80 -1.62
N GLU A 86 6.70 -0.49 -1.47
CA GLU A 86 7.79 -1.39 -1.86
C GLU A 86 7.74 -2.71 -1.07
N GLU A 87 7.51 -2.64 0.25
CA GLU A 87 7.37 -3.84 1.10
C GLU A 87 6.14 -4.70 0.70
N ILE A 88 5.01 -4.05 0.40
CA ILE A 88 3.79 -4.72 -0.08
C ILE A 88 4.06 -5.42 -1.41
N GLU A 89 4.64 -4.70 -2.39
CA GLU A 89 4.90 -5.24 -3.73
C GLU A 89 5.87 -6.42 -3.67
N ALA A 90 6.87 -6.38 -2.80
CA ALA A 90 7.79 -7.50 -2.59
C ALA A 90 7.08 -8.74 -2.01
N LEU A 91 6.19 -8.55 -1.03
CA LEU A 91 5.42 -9.65 -0.44
C LEU A 91 4.39 -10.22 -1.42
N GLU A 92 3.71 -9.36 -2.18
CA GLU A 92 2.76 -9.79 -3.22
C GLU A 92 3.48 -10.60 -4.30
N ALA A 93 4.66 -10.17 -4.75
CA ALA A 93 5.47 -10.93 -5.68
C ALA A 93 5.91 -12.29 -5.13
N GLU A 94 6.23 -12.38 -3.83
CA GLU A 94 6.55 -13.66 -3.19
C GLU A 94 5.33 -14.60 -3.14
N ILE A 95 4.15 -14.06 -2.79
CA ILE A 95 2.89 -14.81 -2.80
C ILE A 95 2.61 -15.33 -4.21
N ASP A 96 2.69 -14.46 -5.21
CA ASP A 96 2.45 -14.82 -6.61
C ASP A 96 3.41 -15.91 -7.08
N ALA A 97 4.70 -15.82 -6.76
CA ALA A 97 5.69 -16.82 -7.10
C ALA A 97 5.40 -18.19 -6.45
N ARG A 98 5.03 -18.20 -5.17
CA ARG A 98 4.65 -19.43 -4.45
C ARG A 98 3.38 -20.04 -5.01
N VAL A 99 2.36 -19.22 -5.28
CA VAL A 99 1.11 -19.68 -5.90
C VAL A 99 1.36 -20.22 -7.29
N ALA A 100 2.14 -19.53 -8.13
CA ALA A 100 2.50 -19.98 -9.47
C ALA A 100 3.22 -21.34 -9.43
N GLY A 101 4.14 -21.53 -8.47
CA GLY A 101 4.79 -22.80 -8.19
C GLY A 101 3.82 -23.94 -7.85
N LEU A 102 2.74 -23.67 -7.10
CA LEU A 102 1.69 -24.66 -6.81
C LEU A 102 0.93 -25.12 -8.06
N TYR A 103 0.75 -24.23 -9.03
CA TYR A 103 0.09 -24.55 -10.30
C TYR A 103 1.05 -25.11 -11.36
N GLY A 104 2.36 -25.16 -11.09
CA GLY A 104 3.38 -25.54 -12.07
C GLY A 104 3.48 -24.56 -13.25
N ILE A 105 3.05 -23.32 -13.05
CA ILE A 105 3.11 -22.24 -14.05
C ILE A 105 4.35 -21.42 -13.68
N GLY A 106 5.43 -21.58 -14.44
CA GLY A 106 6.69 -20.86 -14.23
C GLY A 106 7.40 -20.61 -15.55
#